data_AF-A0A2D9Z4W4-F1
#
_entry.id   AF-A0A2D9Z4W4-F1
#
_cell.length_a   1.000
_cell.length_b   1.000
_cell.length_c   1.000
_cell.angle_alpha   90.00
_cell.angle_beta   90.00
_cell.angle_gamma   90.00
#
_symmetry.space_group_name_H-M   'P 1'
#
loop_
_entity.id
_entity.type
_entity.pdbx_description
1 polymer ?
#
loop_
_entity_poly.entity_id
_entity_poly.type
_entity_poly.pdbx_seq_one_letter_code
_entity_poly.pdbx_strand_id
1 'polypeptide(L)' 'MGIGSKSGLKVEQQLIALAVKKYVYHPKSGFVLDVIIEELGKLTVTQVLSATTVCTADPGIGLQVGDIVRV' A
#
# COMPACT_ATOMS: atom_id res chain seq x y z
N MET A 1 -4.45 10.32 0.93
CA MET A 1 -4.23 10.93 -0.39
C MET A 1 -3.71 9.85 -1.32
N GLY A 2 -4.16 9.80 -2.57
CA GLY A 2 -3.63 8.89 -3.59
C GLY A 2 -2.35 9.41 -4.22
N ILE A 3 -1.61 8.54 -4.91
CA ILE A 3 -0.48 8.89 -5.78
C ILE A 3 -0.97 8.86 -7.23
N GLY A 4 -0.56 9.85 -8.03
CA GLY A 4 -0.98 10.01 -9.43
C GLY A 4 0.20 10.28 -10.35
N SER A 5 -0.02 10.91 -11.50
CA SER A 5 0.97 11.05 -12.59
C SER A 5 2.27 11.76 -12.20
N LYS A 6 2.24 12.61 -11.18
CA LYS A 6 3.44 13.27 -10.64
C LYS A 6 4.35 12.36 -9.80
N SER A 7 3.91 11.13 -9.49
CA SER A 7 4.68 10.16 -8.70
C SER A 7 5.78 9.45 -9.49
N GLY A 8 5.74 9.49 -10.83
CA GLY A 8 6.68 8.75 -11.68
C GLY A 8 6.30 7.28 -11.91
N LEU A 9 5.17 6.83 -11.38
CA LEU A 9 4.62 5.50 -11.64
C LEU A 9 4.33 5.28 -13.13
N LYS A 10 4.55 4.04 -13.59
CA LYS A 10 4.31 3.63 -14.98
C LYS A 10 3.25 2.53 -15.04
N VAL A 11 2.53 2.46 -16.16
CA VAL A 11 1.67 1.31 -16.47
C VAL A 11 2.54 0.05 -16.55
N GLU A 12 2.00 -1.08 -16.12
CA GLU A 12 2.68 -2.38 -15.95
C GLU A 12 3.70 -2.45 -14.81
N GLN A 13 3.94 -1.36 -14.09
CA GLN A 13 4.78 -1.40 -12.89
C GLN A 13 4.14 -2.28 -11.81
N GLN A 14 4.95 -3.12 -11.19
CA GLN A 14 4.54 -3.92 -10.03
C GLN A 14 4.77 -3.15 -8.74
N LEU A 15 3.74 -3.17 -7.88
CA LEU A 15 3.76 -2.62 -6.53
C LEU A 15 3.46 -3.74 -5.54
N ILE A 16 3.76 -3.51 -4.26
CA ILE A 16 3.53 -4.50 -3.20
C ILE A 16 2.46 -3.98 -2.26
N ALA A 17 1.40 -4.76 -2.07
CA ALA A 17 0.36 -4.49 -1.09
C ALA A 17 0.77 -5.03 0.29
N LEU A 18 0.59 -4.21 1.32
CA LEU A 18 0.98 -4.49 2.70
C LEU A 18 -0.20 -4.21 3.63
N ALA A 19 -0.49 -5.12 4.56
CA ALA A 19 -1.43 -4.90 5.65
C ALA A 19 -0.68 -4.58 6.94
N VAL A 20 -1.18 -3.62 7.72
CA VAL A 20 -0.72 -3.41 9.10
C VAL A 20 -1.46 -4.38 10.01
N LYS A 21 -0.73 -5.33 10.62
CA LYS A 21 -1.31 -6.27 11.59
C LYS A 21 -1.39 -5.71 12.99
N LYS A 22 -0.33 -5.00 13.40
CA LYS A 22 -0.20 -4.56 14.78
C LYS A 22 0.69 -3.34 14.88
N TYR A 23 0.24 -2.39 15.68
CA TYR A 23 1.06 -1.30 16.18
C TYR A 23 1.59 -1.68 17.56
N VAL A 24 2.89 -1.56 17.77
CA VAL A 24 3.54 -1.74 19.07
C VAL A 24 3.73 -0.35 19.65
N TYR A 25 3.06 -0.05 20.76
CA TYR A 25 3.10 1.28 21.38
C TYR A 25 4.03 1.30 22.60
N HIS A 26 4.69 2.44 22.81
CA HIS A 26 5.39 2.71 24.05
C HIS A 26 4.36 3.01 25.15
N PRO A 27 4.31 2.22 26.23
CA PRO A 27 3.20 2.22 27.19
C PRO A 27 3.03 3.53 27.96
N LYS A 28 4.08 4.35 28.08
CA LYS A 28 4.02 5.62 28.85
C LYS A 28 3.84 6.87 28.01
N SER A 29 4.27 6.85 26.75
CA SER A 29 4.32 8.04 25.91
C SER A 29 3.31 8.01 24.77
N GLY A 30 2.67 6.87 24.51
CA GLY A 30 1.67 6.72 23.45
C GLY A 30 2.27 6.70 22.03
N PHE A 31 3.60 6.80 21.90
CA PHE A 31 4.27 6.74 20.60
C PHE A 31 4.30 5.30 20.06
N VAL A 32 4.18 5.16 18.74
CA VAL A 32 4.39 3.88 18.04
C VAL A 32 5.89 3.58 18.02
N LEU A 33 6.29 2.45 18.62
CA LEU A 33 7.66 1.94 18.60
C LEU A 33 7.95 1.13 17.35
N ASP A 34 6.96 0.32 16.93
CA ASP A 34 7.12 -0.60 15.81
C ASP A 34 5.77 -0.88 15.14
N VAL A 35 5.80 -1.27 13.87
CA VAL A 35 4.63 -1.62 13.07
C VAL A 35 4.88 -2.96 12.39
N ILE A 36 4.11 -3.96 12.80
CA ILE A 36 4.16 -5.28 12.18
C ILE A 36 3.32 -5.23 10.89
N ILE A 37 4.00 -5.40 9.77
CA ILE A 37 3.43 -5.41 8.43
C ILE A 37 3.47 -6.83 7.83
N GLU A 38 2.41 -7.20 7.12
CA GLU A 38 2.32 -8.42 6.33
C GLU A 38 2.25 -8.07 4.85
N GLU A 39 3.04 -8.76 4.03
CA GLU A 39 2.91 -8.66 2.57
C GLU A 39 1.70 -9.46 2.10
N LEU A 40 0.75 -8.78 1.46
CA LEU A 40 -0.48 -9.38 0.95
C LEU A 40 -0.30 -9.96 -0.47
N GLY A 41 0.58 -9.33 -1.26
CA GLY A 41 0.88 -9.75 -2.63
C GLY A 41 1.16 -8.56 -3.54
N LYS A 42 1.12 -8.81 -4.85
CA LYS A 42 1.50 -7.81 -5.85
C LYS A 42 0.29 -7.15 -6.49
N LEU A 43 0.50 -5.90 -6.88
CA LEU A 43 -0.43 -5.10 -7.67
C LEU A 43 0.26 -4.72 -8.97
N THR A 44 -0.46 -4.77 -10.08
CA THR A 44 0.03 -4.28 -11.37
C THR A 44 -0.68 -2.99 -11.72
N VAL A 45 0.07 -1.91 -11.95
CA VAL A 45 -0.50 -0.62 -12.37
C VAL A 45 -1.12 -0.77 -13.75
N THR A 46 -2.42 -0.50 -13.87
CA THR A 46 -3.15 -0.55 -15.15
C THR A 46 -3.42 0.84 -15.71
N GLN A 47 -3.56 1.85 -14.84
CA GLN A 47 -3.78 3.23 -15.28
C GLN A 47 -3.18 4.22 -14.29
N VAL A 48 -2.52 5.26 -14.80
CA VAL A 48 -2.03 6.39 -14.00
C VAL A 48 -2.84 7.63 -14.36
N LEU A 49 -3.58 8.17 -13.40
CA LEU A 49 -4.38 9.39 -13.53
C LEU A 49 -3.67 10.57 -12.87
N SER A 50 -4.24 11.77 -12.96
CA SER A 50 -3.61 13.00 -12.44
C SER A 50 -3.30 12.96 -10.94
N ALA A 51 -4.20 12.39 -10.13
CA ALA A 51 -4.10 12.35 -8.67
C ALA A 51 -4.21 10.94 -8.07
N THR A 52 -4.49 9.94 -8.90
CA THR A 52 -4.74 8.55 -8.49
C THR A 52 -4.10 7.59 -9.47
N THR A 53 -3.90 6.35 -9.03
CA THR A 53 -3.43 5.24 -9.85
C THR A 53 -4.40 4.08 -9.66
N VAL A 54 -4.75 3.43 -10.76
CA VAL A 54 -5.57 2.22 -10.78
C VAL A 54 -4.63 1.03 -10.95
N CYS A 55 -4.81 0.03 -10.10
CA CYS A 55 -4.04 -1.20 -10.13
C CYS A 55 -4.97 -2.41 -10.13
N THR A 56 -4.52 -3.50 -10.75
CA THR A 56 -5.14 -4.83 -10.61
C THR A 56 -4.34 -5.63 -9.58
N ALA A 57 -5.03 -6.27 -8.64
CA ALA A 57 -4.41 -7.16 -7.67
C ALA A 57 -4.32 -8.59 -8.22
N ASP A 58 -3.32 -9.36 -7.79
CA ASP A 58 -3.28 -10.79 -8.09
C ASP A 58 -4.53 -11.50 -7.52
N PRO A 59 -5.01 -12.57 -8.17
CA PRO A 59 -6.18 -13.32 -7.68
C PRO A 59 -5.97 -13.83 -6.25
N GLY A 60 -7.00 -13.66 -5.40
CA GLY A 60 -6.99 -14.16 -4.02
C GLY A 60 -6.43 -13.18 -2.99
N ILE A 61 -5.95 -12.00 -3.38
CA ILE A 61 -5.55 -10.96 -2.43
C ILE A 61 -6.80 -10.27 -1.85
N GLY A 62 -6.98 -10.39 -0.54
CA GLY A 62 -8.05 -9.72 0.21
C GLY A 62 -7.68 -8.30 0.64
N LEU A 63 -7.65 -7.35 -0.30
CA LEU A 63 -7.34 -5.94 -0.01
C LEU A 63 -8.45 -5.25 0.77
N GLN A 64 -8.06 -4.35 1.67
CA GLN A 64 -8.95 -3.50 2.45
C GLN A 64 -8.60 -2.02 2.27
N VAL A 65 -9.59 -1.15 2.48
CA VAL A 65 -9.35 0.30 2.49
C VAL A 65 -8.44 0.63 3.67
N GLY A 66 -7.30 1.26 3.40
CA GLY A 66 -6.29 1.60 4.39
C GLY A 66 -5.03 0.74 4.33
N ASP A 67 -5.04 -0.34 3.55
CA ASP A 67 -3.82 -1.09 3.24
C ASP A 67 -2.78 -0.19 2.56
N ILE A 68 -1.52 -0.49 2.82
CA ILE A 68 -0.39 0.29 2.35
C ILE A 68 0.11 -0.29 1.04
N VAL A 69 0.52 0.58 0.13
CA VAL A 69 1.17 0.19 -1.12
C VAL A 69 2.60 0.70 -1.11
N ARG A 70 3.56 -0.21 -1.27
CA ARG A 70 4.98 0.12 -1.44
C ARG A 70 5.28 0.20 -2.94
N VAL A 71 5.86 1.34 -3.34
CA VAL A 71 6.23 1.71 -4.72
C VAL A 71 7.69 1.41 -4.99
#